data_AF-A0A353E4I0-F1
#
_entry.id   AF-A0A353E4I0-F1
#
_cell.length_a   1.000
_cell.length_b   1.000
_cell.length_c   1.000
_cell.angle_alpha   90.00
_cell.angle_beta   90.00
_cell.angle_gamma   90.00
#
_symmetry.space_group_name_H-M   'P 1'
#
loop_
_entity.id
_entity.type
_entity.pdbx_description
1 polymer ?
#
loop_
_entity_poly.entity_id
_entity_poly.type
_entity_poly.pdbx_seq_one_letter_code
_entity_poly.pdbx_strand_id
1 'polypeptide(L)'
;MKKDKVITLKTLTKSSVWDLQENDVFRLWEAAEKDNDLKDNQRKYISTIRSAFEMEPVTVDRPEVLEKLNARGFKVGTLRIDDKNEKYALKKRPIMRVTDLTYENISHITATKLIEVLERNFGGGWESLPQSIQDIIESGFDISTTTLPKDRLKKPGGLYEKKLADDYEVLVVPKGTWVEAIFAKEKPKMEKVRMKFADEEEIKRDDDLLDPDEEDDDEDAPEIEDHYNDPDEDDDAFDDDKLTEESYRTTFEDPENLGLDDAEDVADEDY
;
A
#
# COMPACT_ATOMS: atom_id res chain seq x y z
N MET A 1 1.97 18.29 -15.31
CA MET A 1 0.56 18.47 -14.92
C MET A 1 0.00 17.09 -14.64
N LYS A 2 -0.26 16.74 -13.37
CA LYS A 2 -0.92 15.48 -13.03
C LYS A 2 -2.34 15.57 -13.60
N LYS A 3 -2.75 14.62 -14.44
CA LYS A 3 -4.17 14.49 -14.80
C LYS A 3 -4.88 14.17 -13.50
N ASP A 4 -5.59 15.13 -12.93
CA ASP A 4 -6.51 14.86 -11.83
C ASP A 4 -7.55 13.88 -12.36
N LYS A 5 -7.28 12.59 -12.13
CA LYS A 5 -8.20 11.50 -12.41
C LYS A 5 -9.46 11.86 -11.66
N VAL A 6 -10.56 12.12 -12.37
CA VAL A 6 -11.82 12.51 -11.75
C VAL A 6 -12.23 11.35 -10.84
N ILE A 7 -12.06 11.53 -9.53
CA ILE A 7 -12.45 10.52 -8.55
C ILE A 7 -13.96 10.44 -8.59
N THR A 8 -14.49 9.24 -8.81
CA THR A 8 -15.92 8.90 -8.75
C THR A 8 -16.14 7.81 -7.72
N LEU A 9 -17.38 7.60 -7.26
CA LEU A 9 -17.68 6.46 -6.37
C LEU A 9 -17.30 5.11 -7.00
N LYS A 10 -17.45 4.96 -8.32
CA LYS A 10 -17.03 3.77 -9.08
C LYS A 10 -15.55 3.44 -8.91
N THR A 11 -14.71 4.47 -8.99
CA THR A 11 -13.25 4.34 -8.94
C THR A 11 -12.71 4.37 -7.51
N LEU A 12 -13.57 4.57 -6.52
CA LEU A 12 -13.16 4.67 -5.13
C LEU A 12 -12.73 3.29 -4.61
N THR A 13 -11.58 3.26 -3.94
CA THR A 13 -11.02 2.06 -3.31
C THR A 13 -10.85 2.31 -1.82
N LYS A 14 -10.65 1.24 -1.05
CA LYS A 14 -10.41 1.35 0.40
C LYS A 14 -9.17 2.16 0.77
N SER A 15 -8.22 2.31 -0.17
CA SER A 15 -7.05 3.18 -0.04
C SER A 15 -7.39 4.61 -0.48
N SER A 16 -7.86 4.82 -1.72
CA SER A 16 -8.12 6.18 -2.23
C SER A 16 -9.20 6.98 -1.48
N VAL A 17 -10.08 6.31 -0.73
CA VAL A 17 -11.04 6.98 0.17
C VAL A 17 -10.37 7.78 1.28
N TRP A 18 -9.14 7.43 1.68
CA TRP A 18 -8.38 8.18 2.68
C TRP A 18 -7.88 9.54 2.16
N ASP A 19 -7.89 9.79 0.85
CA ASP A 19 -7.60 11.13 0.29
C ASP A 19 -8.82 12.07 0.34
N LEU A 20 -10.03 11.56 0.60
CA LEU A 20 -11.24 12.37 0.59
C LEU A 20 -11.46 13.16 1.89
N GLN A 21 -12.22 14.25 1.80
CA GLN A 21 -12.87 14.92 2.93
C GLN A 21 -14.36 14.59 2.98
N GLU A 22 -15.03 14.87 4.11
CA GLU A 22 -16.46 14.55 4.28
C GLU A 22 -17.33 15.23 3.21
N ASN A 23 -16.99 16.46 2.83
CA ASN A 23 -17.71 17.21 1.79
C ASN A 23 -17.58 16.55 0.41
N ASP A 24 -16.43 15.95 0.11
CA ASP A 24 -16.20 15.26 -1.15
C ASP A 24 -17.04 13.99 -1.22
N VAL A 25 -17.16 13.25 -0.11
CA VAL A 25 -18.03 12.07 -0.05
C VAL A 25 -19.48 12.44 -0.39
N PHE A 26 -20.03 13.53 0.15
CA PHE A 26 -21.38 13.98 -0.19
C PHE A 26 -21.52 14.34 -1.67
N ARG A 27 -20.54 15.06 -2.25
CA ARG A 27 -20.55 15.43 -3.67
C ARG A 27 -20.48 14.22 -4.60
N LEU A 28 -19.60 13.26 -4.28
CA LEU A 28 -19.45 12.03 -5.05
C LEU A 28 -20.72 11.18 -5.00
N TRP A 29 -21.41 11.17 -3.88
CA TRP A 29 -22.69 10.49 -3.73
C TRP A 29 -23.80 11.13 -4.58
N GLU A 30 -23.93 12.46 -4.53
CA GLU A 30 -24.92 13.19 -5.35
C GLU A 30 -24.65 13.00 -6.86
N ALA A 31 -23.37 12.98 -7.27
CA ALA A 31 -22.99 12.73 -8.66
C ALA A 31 -23.39 11.31 -9.10
N ALA A 32 -23.10 10.29 -8.29
CA ALA A 32 -23.44 8.90 -8.60
C ALA A 32 -24.96 8.63 -8.61
N GLU A 33 -25.74 9.42 -7.87
CA GLU A 33 -27.21 9.38 -7.94
C GLU A 33 -27.71 9.80 -9.33
N LYS A 34 -27.14 10.87 -9.90
CA LYS A 34 -27.53 11.40 -11.23
C LYS A 34 -27.20 10.43 -12.36
N ASP A 35 -26.16 9.63 -12.19
CA ASP A 35 -25.67 8.67 -13.19
C ASP A 35 -26.35 7.28 -13.10
N ASN A 36 -27.39 7.10 -12.28
CA ASN A 36 -28.09 5.82 -12.00
C ASN A 36 -27.21 4.67 -11.47
N ASP A 37 -25.93 4.93 -11.22
CA ASP A 37 -24.92 3.95 -10.80
C ASP A 37 -25.07 3.54 -9.32
N LEU A 38 -25.80 4.34 -8.56
CA LEU A 38 -25.97 4.11 -7.13
C LEU A 38 -26.69 2.77 -6.86
N LYS A 39 -27.77 2.44 -7.57
CA LYS A 39 -28.75 1.40 -7.18
C LYS A 39 -28.17 0.02 -6.87
N ASP A 40 -27.28 -0.50 -7.72
CA ASP A 40 -26.75 -1.86 -7.55
C ASP A 40 -25.48 -1.90 -6.67
N ASN A 41 -24.78 -0.76 -6.54
CA ASN A 41 -23.47 -0.69 -5.88
C ASN A 41 -23.47 0.02 -4.51
N GLN A 42 -24.62 0.49 -4.01
CA GLN A 42 -24.72 1.26 -2.76
C GLN A 42 -23.99 0.61 -1.59
N ARG A 43 -24.21 -0.70 -1.37
CA ARG A 43 -23.59 -1.45 -0.27
C ARG A 43 -22.06 -1.45 -0.36
N LYS A 44 -21.52 -1.59 -1.57
CA LYS A 44 -20.07 -1.57 -1.84
C LYS A 44 -19.49 -0.18 -1.58
N TYR A 45 -20.15 0.88 -2.06
CA TYR A 45 -19.70 2.25 -1.82
C TYR A 45 -19.75 2.61 -0.34
N ILE A 46 -20.84 2.26 0.36
CA ILE A 46 -20.97 2.46 1.81
C ILE A 46 -19.87 1.71 2.57
N SER A 47 -19.60 0.46 2.20
CA SER A 47 -18.54 -0.34 2.81
C SER A 47 -17.16 0.31 2.62
N THR A 48 -16.89 0.85 1.43
CA THR A 48 -15.64 1.54 1.10
C THR A 48 -15.53 2.86 1.86
N ILE A 49 -16.60 3.65 1.95
CA ILE A 49 -16.63 4.88 2.75
C ILE A 49 -16.40 4.58 4.23
N ARG A 50 -16.99 3.51 4.76
CA ARG A 50 -16.87 3.11 6.17
C ARG A 50 -15.45 2.69 6.58
N SER A 51 -14.56 2.35 5.63
CA SER A 51 -13.17 2.03 5.97
C SER A 51 -12.40 3.25 6.48
N ALA A 52 -12.69 4.45 5.94
CA ALA A 52 -12.04 5.70 6.35
C ALA A 52 -12.94 6.69 7.10
N PHE A 53 -14.27 6.51 7.06
CA PHE A 53 -15.23 7.40 7.70
C PHE A 53 -16.12 6.66 8.70
N GLU A 54 -16.40 7.32 9.82
CA GLU A 54 -17.54 7.00 10.69
C GLU A 54 -18.80 7.57 10.04
N MET A 55 -19.82 6.73 9.89
CA MET A 55 -21.07 7.10 9.22
C MET A 55 -22.25 6.67 10.08
N GLU A 56 -23.05 7.65 10.54
CA GLU A 56 -24.21 7.44 11.39
C GLU A 56 -25.48 8.05 10.78
N PRO A 57 -26.62 7.31 10.73
CA PRO A 57 -27.88 7.89 10.29
C PRO A 57 -28.42 8.87 11.34
N VAL A 58 -28.89 10.03 10.90
CA VAL A 58 -29.51 11.04 11.76
C VAL A 58 -31.00 10.72 11.87
N THR A 59 -31.37 10.00 12.93
CA THR A 59 -32.75 9.56 13.18
C THR A 59 -33.66 10.70 13.65
N VAL A 60 -33.10 11.74 14.28
CA VAL A 60 -33.84 12.87 14.83
C VAL A 60 -33.27 14.17 14.31
N ASP A 61 -33.99 14.80 13.38
CA ASP A 61 -33.61 16.07 12.76
C ASP A 61 -33.98 17.25 13.66
N ARG A 62 -33.34 17.32 14.84
CA ARG A 62 -33.47 18.43 15.79
C ARG A 62 -32.17 19.23 15.85
N PRO A 63 -32.23 20.57 15.94
CA PRO A 63 -31.04 21.41 15.98
C PRO A 63 -30.08 21.00 17.12
N GLU A 64 -30.60 20.65 18.29
CA GLU A 64 -29.80 20.17 19.43
C GLU A 64 -28.99 18.90 19.14
N VAL A 65 -29.52 17.99 18.30
CA VAL A 65 -28.85 16.74 17.93
C VAL A 65 -27.78 17.04 16.88
N LEU A 66 -28.09 17.90 15.91
CA LEU A 66 -27.14 18.34 14.89
C LEU A 66 -25.96 19.10 15.52
N GLU A 67 -26.22 19.98 16.48
CA GLU A 67 -25.17 20.69 17.22
C GLU A 67 -24.27 19.72 18.00
N LYS A 68 -24.84 18.69 18.65
CA LYS A 68 -24.05 17.66 19.33
C LYS A 68 -23.19 16.85 18.36
N LEU A 69 -23.69 16.54 17.17
CA LEU A 69 -22.93 15.85 16.12
C LEU A 69 -21.79 16.73 15.59
N ASN A 70 -22.07 18.01 15.29
CA ASN A 70 -21.07 18.99 14.88
C ASN A 70 -19.98 19.19 15.95
N ALA A 71 -20.37 19.28 17.23
CA ALA A 71 -19.43 19.40 18.35
C ALA A 71 -18.50 18.17 18.50
N ARG A 72 -18.94 16.99 18.03
CA ARG A 72 -18.12 15.77 17.97
C ARG A 72 -17.26 15.67 16.70
N GLY A 73 -17.38 16.66 15.80
CA GLY A 73 -16.64 16.75 14.54
C GLY A 73 -17.31 16.04 13.37
N PHE A 74 -18.59 15.68 13.46
CA PHE A 74 -19.33 15.14 12.31
C PHE A 74 -19.82 16.28 11.42
N LYS A 75 -19.86 16.02 10.11
CA LYS A 75 -20.61 16.82 9.14
C LYS A 75 -21.87 16.10 8.75
N VAL A 76 -23.00 16.80 8.75
CA VAL A 76 -24.29 16.23 8.36
C VAL A 76 -24.61 16.61 6.93
N GLY A 77 -25.00 15.62 6.12
CA GLY A 77 -25.47 15.80 4.76
C GLY A 77 -26.58 14.81 4.43
N THR A 78 -27.27 15.02 3.32
CA THR A 78 -28.33 14.12 2.86
C THR A 78 -27.74 13.13 1.86
N LEU A 79 -27.99 11.84 2.07
CA LEU A 79 -27.63 10.76 1.16
C LEU A 79 -28.91 10.07 0.70
N ARG A 80 -29.02 9.80 -0.60
CA ARG A 80 -30.08 8.92 -1.11
C ARG A 80 -29.64 7.47 -1.00
N ILE A 81 -30.28 6.69 -0.13
CA ILE A 81 -30.00 5.26 0.09
C ILE A 81 -31.32 4.51 -0.02
N ASP A 82 -31.35 3.39 -0.75
CA ASP A 82 -32.57 2.59 -0.99
C ASP A 82 -33.77 3.45 -1.44
N ASP A 83 -33.53 4.39 -2.38
CA ASP A 83 -34.50 5.36 -2.90
C ASP A 83 -35.12 6.30 -1.86
N LYS A 84 -34.53 6.42 -0.66
CA LYS A 84 -34.92 7.36 0.39
C LYS A 84 -33.83 8.39 0.64
N ASN A 85 -34.24 9.64 0.78
CA ASN A 85 -33.34 10.72 1.21
C ASN A 85 -33.23 10.70 2.73
N GLU A 86 -32.09 10.25 3.24
CA GLU A 86 -31.82 10.16 4.67
C GLU A 86 -30.63 11.06 5.03
N LYS A 87 -30.70 11.68 6.22
CA LYS A 87 -29.59 12.48 6.73
C LYS A 87 -28.54 11.57 7.35
N TYR A 88 -27.29 11.76 6.97
CA TYR A 88 -26.15 11.03 7.52
C TYR A 88 -25.13 12.01 8.09
N ALA A 89 -24.59 11.64 9.24
CA ALA A 89 -23.44 12.26 9.86
C ALA A 89 -22.18 11.49 9.43
N LEU A 90 -21.23 12.19 8.81
CA LEU A 90 -19.93 11.67 8.39
C LEU A 90 -18.81 12.33 9.18
N LYS A 91 -17.82 11.53 9.60
CA LYS A 91 -16.59 12.01 10.23
C LYS A 91 -15.42 11.15 9.77
N LYS A 92 -14.35 11.77 9.27
CA LYS A 92 -13.14 11.01 8.93
C LYS A 92 -12.53 10.37 10.18
N ARG A 93 -12.19 9.09 10.09
CA ARG A 93 -11.53 8.36 11.17
C ARG A 93 -10.16 8.99 11.42
N PRO A 94 -9.87 9.44 12.65
CA PRO A 94 -8.58 10.04 12.95
C PRO A 94 -7.53 8.93 13.11
N ILE A 95 -6.32 9.18 12.60
CA ILE A 95 -5.16 8.31 12.81
C ILE A 95 -4.36 8.93 13.95
N MET A 96 -4.53 8.39 15.16
CA MET A 96 -3.95 8.95 16.38
C MET A 96 -2.99 7.99 17.08
N ARG A 97 -3.09 6.70 16.78
CA ARG A 97 -2.28 5.63 17.35
C ARG A 97 -1.61 4.83 16.25
N VAL A 98 -0.50 4.19 16.60
CA VAL A 98 0.18 3.27 15.70
C VAL A 98 -0.72 2.10 15.29
N THR A 99 -1.65 1.70 16.15
CA THR A 99 -2.67 0.67 15.86
C THR A 99 -3.75 1.11 14.88
N ASP A 100 -3.87 2.42 14.61
CA ASP A 100 -4.82 2.95 13.63
C ASP A 100 -4.22 2.92 12.20
N LEU A 101 -2.91 2.64 12.08
CA LEU A 101 -2.22 2.54 10.80
C LEU A 101 -2.58 1.23 10.11
N THR A 102 -2.83 1.31 8.80
CA THR A 102 -3.14 0.17 7.96
C THR A 102 -2.44 0.35 6.61
N TYR A 103 -2.29 -0.75 5.87
CA TYR A 103 -1.81 -0.71 4.49
C TYR A 103 -2.67 0.16 3.55
N GLU A 104 -3.91 0.44 3.93
CA GLU A 104 -4.83 1.27 3.15
C GLU A 104 -4.63 2.76 3.41
N ASN A 105 -4.13 3.15 4.58
CA ASN A 105 -4.07 4.56 4.99
C ASN A 105 -2.65 5.13 5.09
N ILE A 106 -1.64 4.27 5.22
CA ILE A 106 -0.26 4.71 5.47
C ILE A 106 0.30 5.60 4.36
N SER A 107 -0.05 5.32 3.10
CA SER A 107 0.36 6.14 1.94
C SER A 107 -0.42 7.46 1.80
N HIS A 108 -1.40 7.70 2.67
CA HIS A 108 -2.29 8.86 2.65
C HIS A 108 -2.05 9.83 3.82
N ILE A 109 -1.11 9.51 4.71
CA ILE A 109 -0.65 10.42 5.76
C ILE A 109 0.69 11.04 5.38
N THR A 110 1.00 12.19 5.98
CA THR A 110 2.29 12.84 5.78
C THR A 110 3.36 12.29 6.71
N ALA A 111 4.64 12.51 6.41
CA ALA A 111 5.75 12.18 7.31
C ALA A 111 5.59 12.87 8.67
N THR A 112 5.20 14.15 8.67
CA THR A 112 4.92 14.89 9.90
C THR A 112 3.83 14.20 10.72
N LYS A 113 2.75 13.73 10.05
CA LYS A 113 1.66 13.04 10.74
C LYS A 113 2.11 11.69 11.31
N LEU A 114 2.95 10.97 10.60
CA LEU A 114 3.55 9.73 11.10
C LEU A 114 4.39 10.01 12.35
N ILE A 115 5.23 11.05 12.34
CA ILE A 115 6.02 11.46 13.51
C ILE A 115 5.13 11.78 14.71
N GLU A 116 4.03 12.53 14.54
CA GLU A 116 3.06 12.78 15.62
C GLU A 116 2.46 11.50 16.21
N VAL A 117 2.12 10.54 15.35
CA VAL A 117 1.53 9.25 15.75
C VAL A 117 2.56 8.43 16.53
N LEU A 118 3.81 8.42 16.09
CA LEU A 118 4.92 7.78 16.80
C LEU A 118 5.17 8.47 18.16
N GLU A 119 5.32 9.79 18.20
CA GLU A 119 5.60 10.52 19.45
C GLU A 119 4.51 10.31 20.52
N ARG A 120 3.24 10.38 20.12
CA ARG A 120 2.10 10.28 21.03
C ARG A 120 1.94 8.91 21.69
N ASN A 121 2.46 7.85 21.05
CA ASN A 121 2.20 6.47 21.46
C ASN A 121 3.47 5.72 21.87
N PHE A 122 4.66 6.28 21.60
CA PHE A 122 5.92 5.55 21.65
C PHE A 122 7.03 6.34 22.36
N GLY A 123 7.41 5.88 23.56
CA GLY A 123 8.60 6.35 24.28
C GLY A 123 9.78 5.37 24.27
N GLY A 124 9.63 4.21 23.61
CA GLY A 124 10.60 3.11 23.65
C GLY A 124 11.59 3.03 22.48
N GLY A 125 11.32 3.73 21.37
CA GLY A 125 12.12 3.65 20.15
C GLY A 125 11.49 2.79 19.04
N TRP A 126 12.11 2.77 17.86
CA TRP A 126 11.58 2.07 16.68
C TRP A 126 11.39 0.57 16.93
N GLU A 127 12.42 -0.08 17.49
CA GLU A 127 12.44 -1.52 17.80
C GLU A 127 11.37 -1.96 18.80
N SER A 128 10.74 -1.02 19.52
CA SER A 128 9.64 -1.39 20.42
C SER A 128 8.30 -1.57 19.69
N LEU A 129 8.19 -1.15 18.41
CA LEU A 129 6.98 -1.29 17.62
C LEU A 129 6.79 -2.76 17.26
N PRO A 130 5.56 -3.30 17.30
CA PRO A 130 5.30 -4.61 16.74
C PRO A 130 5.73 -4.67 15.28
N GLN A 131 6.33 -5.79 14.85
CA GLN A 131 6.82 -5.96 13.47
C GLN A 131 5.75 -5.62 12.42
N SER A 132 4.51 -6.06 12.65
CA SER A 132 3.40 -5.77 11.73
C SER A 132 3.12 -4.27 11.55
N ILE A 133 3.38 -3.45 12.56
CA ILE A 133 3.26 -1.99 12.47
C ILE A 133 4.47 -1.39 11.76
N GLN A 134 5.68 -1.90 12.03
CA GLN A 134 6.89 -1.50 11.30
C GLN A 134 6.70 -1.76 9.80
N ASP A 135 6.26 -2.97 9.42
CA ASP A 135 6.01 -3.36 8.03
C ASP A 135 4.99 -2.44 7.33
N ILE A 136 3.90 -2.08 8.04
CA ILE A 136 2.91 -1.13 7.51
C ILE A 136 3.57 0.22 7.25
N ILE A 137 4.31 0.76 8.22
CA ILE A 137 4.98 2.06 8.08
C ILE A 137 5.99 2.02 6.94
N GLU A 138 6.85 0.99 6.89
CA GLU A 138 7.85 0.80 5.85
C GLU A 138 7.24 0.60 4.46
N SER A 139 6.00 0.13 4.35
CA SER A 139 5.31 0.07 3.06
C SER A 139 5.02 1.45 2.47
N GLY A 140 4.80 2.47 3.31
CA GLY A 140 4.48 3.85 2.89
C GLY A 140 5.62 4.85 3.07
N PHE A 141 6.62 4.53 3.89
CA PHE A 141 7.69 5.44 4.28
C PHE A 141 9.06 4.76 4.16
N ASP A 142 10.07 5.57 3.84
CA ASP A 142 11.46 5.21 4.04
C ASP A 142 11.87 5.60 5.46
N ILE A 143 12.24 4.61 6.26
CA ILE A 143 12.57 4.76 7.68
C ILE A 143 14.05 4.51 7.88
N SER A 144 14.69 5.41 8.63
CA SER A 144 16.08 5.25 9.04
C SER A 144 16.22 5.62 10.49
N THR A 145 16.82 4.75 11.30
CA THR A 145 17.03 4.98 12.72
C THR A 145 18.52 5.11 13.02
N THR A 146 18.85 5.95 13.99
CA THR A 146 20.22 6.07 14.50
C THR A 146 20.20 6.34 15.99
N THR A 147 21.11 5.72 16.73
CA THR A 147 21.26 5.96 18.17
C THR A 147 22.65 6.54 18.43
N LEU A 148 22.69 7.75 18.99
CA LEU A 148 23.92 8.50 19.24
C LEU A 148 23.85 9.23 20.58
N PRO A 149 24.97 9.65 21.18
CA PRO A 149 24.93 10.53 22.34
C PRO A 149 24.22 11.85 22.01
N LYS A 150 23.47 12.40 22.96
CA LYS A 150 22.63 13.60 22.75
C LYS A 150 23.39 14.77 22.10
N ASP A 151 24.62 14.99 22.51
CA ASP A 151 25.46 16.10 22.04
C ASP A 151 26.03 15.90 20.62
N ARG A 152 25.90 14.68 20.06
CA ARG A 152 26.40 14.36 18.71
C ARG A 152 25.35 14.44 17.62
N LEU A 153 24.06 14.33 17.95
CA LEU A 153 22.99 14.24 16.95
C LEU A 153 22.93 15.49 16.05
N LYS A 154 23.01 16.68 16.65
CA LYS A 154 22.84 17.98 15.95
C LYS A 154 24.18 18.67 15.64
N LYS A 155 25.24 17.90 15.37
CA LYS A 155 26.51 18.49 14.92
C LYS A 155 26.36 19.06 13.50
N PRO A 156 26.88 20.27 13.24
CA PRO A 156 26.86 20.87 11.90
C PRO A 156 27.50 19.95 10.85
N GLY A 157 26.86 19.82 9.68
CA GLY A 157 27.28 18.93 8.59
C GLY A 157 27.08 17.44 8.85
N GLY A 158 26.45 17.08 9.98
CA GLY A 158 26.18 15.70 10.38
C GLY A 158 24.97 15.07 9.69
N LEU A 159 24.68 13.81 10.05
CA LEU A 159 23.57 13.02 9.50
C LEU A 159 22.21 13.73 9.63
N TYR A 160 21.97 14.39 10.77
CA TYR A 160 20.71 15.07 11.06
C TYR A 160 20.38 16.15 10.01
N GLU A 161 21.33 17.05 9.73
CA GLU A 161 21.13 18.11 8.73
C GLU A 161 20.99 17.56 7.31
N LYS A 162 21.77 16.53 6.96
CA LYS A 162 21.66 15.86 5.65
C LYS A 162 20.28 15.25 5.44
N LYS A 163 19.77 14.50 6.43
CA LYS A 163 18.43 13.88 6.35
C LYS A 163 17.33 14.92 6.25
N LEU A 164 17.41 16.02 7.00
CA LEU A 164 16.45 17.13 6.86
C LEU A 164 16.51 17.80 5.48
N ALA A 165 17.70 17.93 4.89
CA ALA A 165 17.86 18.43 3.53
C ALA A 165 17.28 17.48 2.46
N ASP A 166 17.20 16.18 2.77
CA ASP A 166 16.62 15.14 1.94
C ASP A 166 15.10 14.94 2.19
N ASP A 167 14.39 15.92 2.76
CA ASP A 167 12.95 15.86 3.09
C ASP A 167 12.54 14.75 4.08
N TYR A 168 13.44 14.30 4.96
CA TYR A 168 13.04 13.46 6.08
C TYR A 168 12.51 14.32 7.23
N GLU A 169 11.43 13.86 7.83
CA GLU A 169 11.00 14.30 9.17
C GLU A 169 11.68 13.45 10.23
N VAL A 170 11.84 13.99 11.43
CA VAL A 170 12.61 13.31 12.50
C VAL A 170 11.89 13.34 13.84
N LEU A 171 11.74 12.16 14.44
CA LEU A 171 11.40 12.00 15.85
C LEU A 171 12.67 11.73 16.65
N VAL A 172 12.90 12.50 17.71
CA VAL A 172 14.02 12.28 18.63
C VAL A 172 13.51 11.71 19.94
N VAL A 173 13.76 10.43 20.16
CA VAL A 173 13.38 9.70 21.38
C VAL A 173 14.54 9.72 22.37
N PRO A 174 14.39 10.34 23.56
CA PRO A 174 15.45 10.36 24.57
C PRO A 174 15.60 8.98 25.24
N LYS A 175 16.83 8.47 25.27
CA LYS A 175 17.24 7.22 25.96
C LYS A 175 18.35 7.52 26.98
N GLY A 176 18.01 8.28 28.01
CA GLY A 176 18.97 8.72 29.03
C GLY A 176 20.02 9.70 28.46
N THR A 177 21.30 9.31 28.44
CA THR A 177 22.40 10.09 27.83
C THR A 177 22.47 9.93 26.31
N TRP A 178 21.74 8.97 25.76
CA TRP A 178 21.63 8.70 24.34
C TRP A 178 20.30 9.22 23.80
N VAL A 179 20.25 9.42 22.50
CA VAL A 179 19.03 9.72 21.76
C VAL A 179 18.94 8.77 20.58
N GLU A 180 17.75 8.25 20.35
CA GLU A 180 17.41 7.60 19.09
C GLU A 180 16.71 8.63 18.21
N ALA A 181 17.23 8.86 17.01
CA ALA A 181 16.55 9.64 15.99
C ALA A 181 15.94 8.69 14.96
N ILE A 182 14.64 8.81 14.74
CA ILE A 182 13.86 8.07 13.76
C ILE A 182 13.53 9.05 12.65
N PHE A 183 14.16 8.87 11.49
CA PHE A 183 13.92 9.64 10.29
C PHE A 183 12.87 8.94 9.44
N ALA A 184 11.88 9.69 8.95
CA ALA A 184 10.83 9.19 8.09
C ALA A 184 10.65 10.09 6.87
N LYS A 185 10.58 9.48 5.68
CA LYS A 185 10.28 10.17 4.41
C LYS A 185 9.19 9.44 3.66
N GLU A 186 8.22 10.18 3.12
CA GLU A 186 7.13 9.60 2.33
C GLU A 186 7.68 8.89 1.08
N LYS A 187 7.26 7.64 0.86
CA LYS A 187 7.49 6.98 -0.42
C LYS A 187 6.55 7.58 -1.47
N PRO A 188 6.99 7.71 -2.74
CA PRO A 188 6.10 8.16 -3.80
C PRO A 188 4.90 7.22 -3.91
N LYS A 189 3.69 7.77 -4.01
CA LYS A 189 2.47 7.00 -4.24
C LYS A 189 2.62 6.22 -5.56
N MET A 190 2.93 4.92 -5.46
CA MET A 190 2.92 4.04 -6.63
C MET A 190 1.47 3.90 -7.07
N GLU A 191 1.09 4.62 -8.13
CA GLU A 191 -0.18 4.39 -8.81
C GLU A 191 -0.09 2.98 -9.37
N LYS A 192 -0.69 1.99 -8.71
CA LYS A 192 -0.75 0.63 -9.23
C LYS A 192 -1.49 0.71 -10.56
N VAL A 193 -0.73 0.74 -11.65
CA VAL A 193 -1.24 0.50 -12.99
C VAL A 193 -1.82 -0.90 -12.92
N ARG A 194 -3.14 -1.00 -12.72
CA ARG A 194 -3.83 -2.27 -12.92
C ARG A 194 -3.62 -2.60 -14.39
N MET A 195 -2.70 -3.52 -14.67
CA MET A 195 -2.78 -4.31 -15.89
C MET A 195 -4.20 -4.86 -15.89
N LYS A 196 -5.05 -4.33 -16.77
CA LYS A 196 -6.31 -4.98 -17.08
C LYS A 196 -5.89 -6.27 -17.76
N PHE A 197 -5.86 -7.37 -17.04
CA PHE A 197 -6.08 -8.65 -17.70
C PHE A 197 -7.46 -8.49 -18.33
N ALA A 198 -7.50 -8.43 -19.66
CA ALA A 198 -8.76 -8.42 -20.38
C ALA A 198 -9.52 -9.65 -19.90
N ASP A 199 -10.72 -9.44 -19.36
CA ASP A 199 -11.60 -10.54 -19.01
C ASP A 199 -11.81 -11.37 -20.30
N GLU A 200 -11.56 -12.68 -20.23
CA GLU A 200 -11.62 -13.64 -21.35
C GLU A 200 -12.98 -13.66 -22.09
N GLU A 201 -13.97 -12.91 -21.61
CA GLU A 201 -15.30 -12.79 -22.20
C GLU A 201 -15.40 -11.74 -23.32
N GLU A 202 -14.42 -10.84 -23.51
CA GLU A 202 -14.48 -9.80 -24.55
C GLU A 202 -13.89 -10.24 -25.92
N ILE A 203 -13.22 -11.41 -25.98
CA ILE A 203 -12.58 -11.92 -27.21
C ILE A 203 -13.60 -12.59 -28.18
N LYS A 204 -14.84 -12.85 -27.75
CA LYS A 204 -15.86 -13.55 -28.58
C LYS A 204 -16.79 -12.64 -29.40
N ARG A 205 -16.47 -11.36 -29.60
CA ARG A 205 -17.35 -10.41 -30.30
C ARG A 205 -16.70 -9.57 -31.41
N ASP A 206 -15.60 -10.04 -31.99
CA ASP A 206 -14.96 -9.33 -33.11
C ASP A 206 -14.60 -10.27 -34.28
N ASP A 207 -15.44 -11.29 -34.55
CA ASP A 207 -15.21 -12.24 -35.67
C ASP A 207 -16.24 -12.09 -36.82
N ASP A 208 -16.88 -10.93 -36.98
CA ASP A 208 -17.98 -10.78 -37.97
C ASP A 208 -17.84 -9.57 -38.91
N LEU A 209 -16.62 -9.04 -39.12
CA LEU A 209 -16.37 -7.89 -40.02
C LEU A 209 -15.07 -7.99 -40.83
N LEU A 210 -14.78 -9.14 -41.45
CA LEU A 210 -13.80 -9.19 -42.55
C LEU A 210 -14.47 -9.68 -43.84
N ASP A 211 -14.58 -8.73 -44.77
CA ASP A 211 -14.93 -8.87 -46.18
C ASP A 211 -13.95 -9.86 -46.86
N PRO A 212 -14.42 -10.89 -47.58
CA PRO A 212 -13.54 -11.88 -48.19
C PRO A 212 -13.19 -11.44 -49.61
N ASP A 213 -12.06 -10.76 -49.78
CA ASP A 213 -11.33 -10.66 -51.06
C ASP A 213 -10.00 -9.92 -50.84
N GLU A 214 -8.93 -10.66 -50.53
CA GLU A 214 -7.58 -10.43 -51.07
C GLU A 214 -6.67 -11.62 -50.73
N GLU A 215 -6.33 -12.37 -51.77
CA GLU A 215 -5.34 -13.46 -51.81
C GLU A 215 -3.92 -12.87 -51.83
N ASP A 216 -3.04 -13.35 -50.94
CA ASP A 216 -1.57 -13.46 -51.10
C ASP A 216 -1.08 -14.21 -49.83
N ASP A 217 -0.91 -15.53 -49.86
CA ASP A 217 0.26 -16.31 -50.30
C ASP A 217 1.55 -16.02 -49.53
N ASP A 218 2.19 -17.11 -49.09
CA ASP A 218 3.50 -17.23 -48.40
C ASP A 218 3.61 -16.90 -46.89
N GLU A 219 3.58 -17.92 -46.03
CA GLU A 219 4.81 -18.54 -45.50
C GLU A 219 4.52 -19.66 -44.47
N ASP A 220 5.08 -20.82 -44.78
CA ASP A 220 5.01 -22.12 -44.12
C ASP A 220 5.65 -22.06 -42.71
N ALA A 221 4.84 -21.84 -41.68
CA ALA A 221 5.25 -22.00 -40.28
C ALA A 221 4.74 -23.36 -39.77
N PRO A 222 5.62 -24.27 -39.29
CA PRO A 222 5.16 -25.56 -38.80
C PRO A 222 4.25 -25.36 -37.57
N GLU A 223 3.06 -25.97 -37.61
CA GLU A 223 2.18 -26.08 -36.45
C GLU A 223 2.96 -26.75 -35.30
N ILE A 224 3.26 -25.98 -34.26
CA ILE A 224 3.70 -26.54 -32.99
C ILE A 224 2.44 -27.12 -32.35
N GLU A 225 2.28 -28.45 -32.43
CA GLU A 225 1.26 -29.16 -31.66
C GLU A 225 1.55 -28.93 -30.17
N ASP A 226 0.70 -28.13 -29.54
CA ASP A 226 0.77 -27.79 -28.12
C ASP A 226 0.23 -28.97 -27.30
N HIS A 227 1.09 -29.96 -27.05
CA HIS A 227 0.79 -31.15 -26.23
C HIS A 227 0.77 -30.88 -24.71
N TYR A 228 0.69 -29.62 -24.29
CA TYR A 228 0.63 -29.23 -22.87
C TYR A 228 -0.67 -29.65 -22.15
N ASN A 229 -1.62 -30.26 -22.85
CA ASN A 229 -2.92 -30.65 -22.31
C ASN A 229 -3.28 -32.12 -22.61
N ASP A 230 -2.29 -32.96 -22.93
CA ASP A 230 -2.51 -34.41 -22.99
C ASP A 230 -2.60 -34.97 -21.56
N PRO A 231 -3.71 -35.60 -21.13
CA PRO A 231 -3.93 -35.99 -19.72
C PRO A 231 -3.15 -37.23 -19.26
N ASP A 232 -2.21 -37.75 -20.05
CA ASP A 232 -1.61 -39.08 -19.82
C ASP A 232 -0.12 -39.07 -19.39
N GLU A 233 0.48 -37.93 -19.05
CA GLU A 233 1.83 -37.88 -18.41
C GLU A 233 1.74 -37.52 -16.92
N ASP A 234 1.17 -38.42 -16.14
CA ASP A 234 1.05 -38.34 -14.66
C ASP A 234 2.02 -39.32 -13.98
N ASP A 235 3.32 -39.31 -14.35
CA ASP A 235 4.32 -40.22 -13.72
C ASP A 235 5.69 -39.60 -13.38
N ASP A 236 5.84 -38.27 -13.42
CA ASP A 236 7.03 -37.58 -12.85
C ASP A 236 6.79 -37.16 -11.39
N ALA A 237 6.22 -38.07 -10.60
CA ALA A 237 6.18 -37.93 -9.14
C ALA A 237 7.62 -37.96 -8.60
N PHE A 238 8.04 -36.83 -8.03
CA PHE A 238 9.33 -36.66 -7.38
C PHE A 238 9.57 -37.79 -6.36
N ASP A 239 10.49 -38.70 -6.68
CA ASP A 239 10.78 -39.89 -5.87
C ASP A 239 11.63 -39.52 -4.65
N ASP A 240 10.95 -39.28 -3.53
CA ASP A 240 11.53 -38.86 -2.24
C ASP A 240 12.48 -39.94 -1.66
N ASP A 241 12.46 -41.18 -2.18
CA ASP A 241 13.34 -42.27 -1.76
C ASP A 241 14.78 -42.15 -2.31
N LYS A 242 15.05 -41.18 -3.19
CA LYS A 242 16.39 -40.90 -3.72
C LYS A 242 17.20 -39.92 -2.86
N LEU A 243 16.59 -39.33 -1.84
CA LEU A 243 17.22 -38.40 -0.90
C LEU A 243 17.92 -39.19 0.23
N THR A 244 19.09 -39.76 -0.07
CA THR A 244 19.93 -40.41 0.95
C THR A 244 20.79 -39.37 1.68
N GLU A 245 21.09 -39.61 2.96
CA GLU A 245 21.97 -38.77 3.80
C GLU A 245 23.36 -38.50 3.18
N GLU A 246 23.79 -39.32 2.21
CA GLU A 246 25.05 -39.14 1.49
C GLU A 246 25.00 -37.97 0.47
N SER A 247 23.81 -37.54 0.04
CA SER A 247 23.64 -36.43 -0.91
C SER A 247 23.79 -35.04 -0.26
N TYR A 248 23.69 -34.95 1.07
CA TYR A 248 23.97 -33.72 1.84
C TYR A 248 25.46 -33.53 2.16
N ARG A 249 26.31 -34.47 1.75
CA ARG A 249 27.74 -34.42 2.05
C ARG A 249 28.47 -33.59 1.00
N THR A 250 28.66 -32.30 1.27
CA THR A 250 29.69 -31.52 0.59
C THR A 250 31.05 -32.14 0.93
N THR A 251 31.65 -32.85 -0.01
CA THR A 251 33.04 -33.31 0.08
C THR A 251 33.96 -32.09 0.10
N PHE A 252 34.31 -31.61 1.30
CA PHE A 252 35.61 -31.01 1.52
C PHE A 252 36.53 -32.14 1.98
N GLU A 253 37.51 -32.48 1.15
CA GLU A 253 38.45 -33.58 1.40
C GLU A 253 39.44 -33.29 2.53
N ASP A 254 39.53 -32.06 3.06
CA ASP A 254 40.41 -31.80 4.21
C ASP A 254 39.96 -30.58 5.06
N PRO A 255 39.36 -30.79 6.25
CA PRO A 255 38.90 -29.70 7.11
C PRO A 255 40.03 -28.97 7.88
N GLU A 256 41.29 -29.39 7.76
CA GLU A 256 42.41 -28.73 8.45
C GLU A 256 43.15 -27.67 7.61
N ASN A 257 42.81 -27.46 6.32
CA ASN A 257 43.48 -26.49 5.46
C ASN A 257 42.66 -25.21 5.17
N LEU A 258 41.63 -24.89 5.96
CA LEU A 258 40.91 -23.62 5.91
C LEU A 258 41.61 -22.54 6.75
N GLY A 259 42.93 -22.45 6.60
CA GLY A 259 43.76 -21.39 7.20
C GLY A 259 43.48 -20.05 6.54
N LEU A 260 43.43 -19.00 7.34
CA LEU A 260 43.10 -17.62 6.96
C LEU A 260 44.17 -16.92 6.10
N ASP A 261 45.10 -17.67 5.51
CA ASP A 261 46.31 -17.15 4.85
C ASP A 261 46.16 -17.01 3.33
N ASP A 262 45.10 -17.55 2.71
CA ASP A 262 44.86 -17.50 1.25
C ASP A 262 43.92 -16.37 0.79
N ALA A 263 43.60 -15.41 1.67
CA ALA A 263 42.72 -14.27 1.37
C ALA A 263 43.41 -12.89 1.46
N GLU A 264 44.75 -12.84 1.46
CA GLU A 264 45.54 -11.62 1.28
C GLU A 264 46.27 -11.66 -0.07
N ASP A 265 45.60 -11.34 -1.18
CA ASP A 265 46.23 -10.59 -2.29
C ASP A 265 45.21 -10.12 -3.35
N VAL A 266 44.41 -9.13 -3.00
CA VAL A 266 43.86 -8.21 -4.02
C VAL A 266 44.08 -6.79 -3.53
N ALA A 267 45.36 -6.44 -3.38
CA ALA A 267 45.79 -5.06 -3.35
C ALA A 267 45.74 -4.51 -4.79
N ASP A 268 45.09 -3.36 -4.94
CA ASP A 268 45.01 -2.58 -6.17
C ASP A 268 46.42 -2.26 -6.71
N GLU A 269 46.73 -2.66 -7.94
CA GLU A 269 47.83 -2.10 -8.72
C GLU A 269 47.28 -1.08 -9.74
N ASP A 270 47.69 0.18 -9.54
CA ASP A 270 47.62 1.28 -10.49
C ASP A 270 48.11 0.89 -11.89
N TYR A 271 47.34 1.24 -12.94
CA TYR A 271 47.84 1.89 -14.18
C TYR A 271 46.69 2.43 -15.06
#